data_AF-A0A9J6RRF1-F1
#
_entry.id   AF-A0A9J6RRF1-F1
#
_cell.length_a   1.000
_cell.length_b   1.000
_cell.length_c   1.000
_cell.angle_alpha   90.00
_cell.angle_beta   90.00
_cell.angle_gamma   90.00
#
_symmetry.space_group_name_H-M   'P 1'
#
loop_
_entity.id
_entity.type
_entity.pdbx_description
1 polymer ?
#
loop_
_entity_poly.entity_id
_entity_poly.type
_entity_poly.pdbx_seq_one_letter_code
_entity_poly.pdbx_strand_id
1 'polypeptide(L)'
;MMEYLEMRGAVKLKFDADKSVVYSVLDKLRETEFVDAGYIDIGIEKNILSISAQGTISESYSTRALLTRLQGQLTETSMIGVSSVRWETLVVLKHWQPTLAMRLEATDQLVFAN
;
A
#
# COMPACT_ATOMS: atom_id res chain seq x y z
N MET A 1 5.06 -15.44 19.61
CA MET A 1 4.49 -14.43 20.53
C MET A 1 3.31 -13.84 19.79
N MET A 2 2.11 -13.80 20.35
CA MET A 2 0.94 -13.36 19.56
C MET A 2 1.00 -11.86 19.28
N GLU A 3 0.69 -11.46 18.04
CA GLU A 3 0.66 -10.08 17.58
C GLU A 3 -0.67 -9.79 16.90
N TYR A 4 -1.19 -8.59 17.07
CA TYR A 4 -2.37 -8.15 16.36
C TYR A 4 -1.98 -7.46 15.04
N LEU A 5 -2.50 -7.95 13.93
CA LEU A 5 -2.30 -7.38 12.61
C LEU A 5 -3.50 -6.52 12.22
N GLU A 6 -3.25 -5.26 11.86
CA GLU A 6 -4.23 -4.43 11.15
C GLU A 6 -3.60 -3.91 9.86
N MET A 7 -4.24 -4.16 8.71
CA MET A 7 -3.79 -3.65 7.42
C MET A 7 -4.95 -3.00 6.70
N ARG A 8 -4.79 -1.76 6.21
CA ARG A 8 -5.84 -1.08 5.45
C ARG A 8 -5.27 -0.15 4.38
N GLY A 9 -5.96 -0.11 3.24
CA GLY A 9 -5.82 0.93 2.23
C GLY A 9 -5.58 0.38 0.83
N ALA A 10 -5.05 1.23 -0.04
CA ALA A 10 -4.81 0.91 -1.43
C ALA A 10 -3.53 1.56 -1.95
N VAL A 11 -2.87 0.87 -2.87
CA VAL A 11 -1.64 1.30 -3.54
C VAL A 11 -1.76 1.08 -5.04
N LYS A 12 -1.02 1.87 -5.83
CA LYS A 12 -0.95 1.71 -7.27
C LYS A 12 0.31 0.95 -7.67
N LEU A 13 0.13 -0.10 -8.45
CA LEU A 13 1.20 -0.87 -9.08
C LEU A 13 1.82 -0.07 -10.23
N LYS A 14 3.13 -0.24 -10.45
CA LYS A 14 3.81 0.26 -11.66
C LYS A 14 3.21 -0.40 -12.90
N PHE A 15 3.35 0.26 -14.04
CA PHE A 15 2.88 -0.29 -15.32
C PHE A 15 3.63 -1.58 -15.70
N ASP A 16 4.93 -1.62 -15.38
CA ASP A 16 5.87 -2.71 -15.62
C ASP A 16 6.08 -3.60 -14.36
N ALA A 17 5.17 -3.54 -13.39
CA ALA A 17 5.26 -4.37 -12.20
C ALA A 17 5.36 -5.86 -12.55
N ASP A 18 6.27 -6.57 -11.89
CA ASP A 18 6.42 -8.01 -12.04
C ASP A 18 5.20 -8.70 -11.41
N LYS A 19 4.27 -9.09 -12.27
CA LYS A 19 3.02 -9.74 -11.86
C LYS A 19 3.26 -11.06 -11.14
N SER A 20 4.32 -11.80 -11.47
CA SER A 20 4.65 -13.04 -10.78
C SER A 20 5.02 -12.76 -9.32
N VAL A 21 5.85 -11.74 -9.09
CA VAL A 21 6.19 -11.29 -7.73
C VAL A 21 4.95 -10.78 -7.00
N VAL A 22 4.11 -9.96 -7.65
CA VAL A 22 2.88 -9.44 -7.04
C VAL A 22 1.96 -10.59 -6.62
N TYR A 23 1.56 -11.48 -7.53
CA TYR A 23 0.64 -12.57 -7.19
C TYR A 23 1.23 -13.53 -6.16
N SER A 24 2.52 -13.86 -6.26
CA SER A 24 3.19 -14.69 -5.25
C SER A 24 3.16 -14.07 -3.86
N VAL A 25 3.30 -12.75 -3.75
CA VAL A 25 3.17 -12.05 -2.46
C VAL A 25 1.74 -12.09 -1.96
N LEU A 26 0.76 -11.82 -2.83
CA LEU A 26 -0.65 -11.78 -2.44
C LEU A 26 -1.18 -13.14 -2.00
N ASP A 27 -0.77 -14.21 -2.68
CA ASP A 27 -1.17 -15.58 -2.32
C ASP A 27 -0.60 -15.94 -0.94
N LYS A 28 0.66 -15.63 -0.67
CA LYS A 28 1.26 -15.82 0.66
C LYS A 28 0.60 -14.97 1.74
N LEU A 29 0.14 -13.76 1.41
CA LEU A 29 -0.62 -12.95 2.35
C LEU A 29 -1.98 -13.61 2.67
N ARG A 30 -2.66 -14.20 1.67
CA ARG A 30 -3.92 -14.96 1.89
C ARG A 30 -3.74 -16.20 2.75
N GLU A 31 -2.56 -16.82 2.70
CA GLU A 31 -2.17 -17.95 3.53
C GLU A 31 -1.82 -17.57 4.98
N THR A 32 -1.92 -16.28 5.35
CA THR A 32 -1.66 -15.86 6.74
C THR A 32 -2.61 -16.58 7.69
N GLU A 33 -2.03 -17.40 8.58
CA GLU A 33 -2.77 -18.09 9.63
C GLU A 33 -3.09 -17.13 10.78
N PHE A 34 -4.38 -17.04 11.11
CA PHE A 34 -4.87 -16.32 12.27
C PHE A 34 -5.05 -17.28 13.45
N VAL A 35 -4.63 -16.85 14.63
CA VAL A 35 -4.77 -17.58 15.90
C VAL A 35 -6.23 -17.60 16.35
N ASP A 36 -6.97 -16.53 16.05
CA ASP A 36 -8.39 -16.35 16.36
C ASP A 36 -9.17 -15.95 15.09
N ALA A 37 -10.37 -15.39 15.28
CA ALA A 37 -11.15 -14.86 14.16
C ALA A 37 -10.41 -13.69 13.51
N GLY A 38 -9.84 -13.96 12.34
CA GLY A 38 -9.19 -12.95 11.50
C GLY A 38 -9.58 -13.08 10.05
N TYR A 39 -9.24 -12.06 9.27
CA TYR A 39 -9.48 -12.07 7.83
C TYR A 39 -8.38 -11.32 7.10
N ILE A 40 -8.26 -11.66 5.83
CA ILE A 40 -7.56 -10.85 4.84
C ILE A 40 -8.38 -10.83 3.55
N ASP A 41 -8.68 -9.62 3.09
CA ASP A 41 -9.32 -9.35 1.82
C ASP A 41 -8.35 -8.58 0.92
N ILE A 42 -8.27 -9.01 -0.33
CA ILE A 42 -7.30 -8.50 -1.31
C ILE A 42 -8.04 -8.30 -2.64
N GLY A 43 -8.12 -7.05 -3.07
CA GLY A 43 -8.71 -6.65 -4.34
C GLY A 43 -7.65 -6.12 -5.30
N ILE A 44 -7.78 -6.48 -6.59
CA ILE A 44 -7.04 -5.83 -7.67
C ILE A 44 -8.05 -5.33 -8.69
N GLU A 45 -8.06 -4.02 -8.91
CA GLU A 45 -8.80 -3.40 -10.00
C GLU A 45 -7.85 -2.57 -10.87
N LYS A 46 -7.72 -2.96 -12.15
CA LYS A 46 -6.74 -2.39 -13.09
C LYS A 46 -5.32 -2.51 -12.52
N ASN A 47 -4.78 -1.41 -11.99
CA ASN A 47 -3.45 -1.34 -11.37
C ASN A 47 -3.52 -0.87 -9.91
N ILE A 48 -4.71 -0.83 -9.30
CA ILE A 48 -4.90 -0.51 -7.90
C ILE A 48 -5.04 -1.82 -7.13
N LEU A 49 -4.19 -1.99 -6.13
CA LEU A 49 -4.21 -3.09 -5.18
C LEU A 49 -4.73 -2.56 -3.85
N SER A 50 -5.85 -3.12 -3.37
CA SER A 50 -6.39 -2.87 -2.04
C SER A 50 -6.16 -4.08 -1.14
N ILE A 51 -5.80 -3.82 0.11
CA ILE A 51 -5.64 -4.86 1.14
C ILE A 51 -6.35 -4.39 2.40
N SER A 52 -7.21 -5.25 2.95
CA SER A 52 -7.81 -5.10 4.28
C SER A 52 -7.55 -6.37 5.07
N ALA A 53 -6.93 -6.28 6.23
CA ALA A 53 -6.73 -7.42 7.10
C ALA A 53 -6.85 -7.03 8.57
N GLN A 54 -7.33 -7.97 9.37
CA GLN A 54 -7.46 -7.80 10.82
C GLN A 54 -7.43 -9.17 11.49
N GLY A 55 -6.65 -9.31 12.57
CA GLY A 55 -6.70 -10.49 13.42
C GLY A 55 -5.39 -10.77 14.15
N THR A 56 -5.43 -11.72 15.10
CA THR A 56 -4.25 -12.13 15.86
C THR A 56 -3.43 -13.14 15.04
N ILE A 57 -2.14 -12.91 14.90
CA ILE A 57 -1.19 -13.78 14.20
C ILE A 57 -0.07 -14.23 15.14
N SER A 58 0.60 -15.32 14.78
CA SER A 58 1.71 -15.86 15.58
C SER A 58 2.99 -15.03 15.53
N GLU A 59 3.19 -14.27 14.43
CA GLU A 59 4.34 -13.38 14.20
C GLU A 59 4.14 -12.55 12.90
N SER A 60 4.47 -11.25 12.90
CA SER A 60 4.35 -10.38 11.71
C SER A 60 5.57 -10.33 10.78
N TYR A 61 6.72 -10.92 11.14
CA TYR A 61 7.96 -10.80 10.36
C TYR A 61 7.80 -11.25 8.90
N SER A 62 7.12 -12.38 8.68
CA SER A 62 6.80 -12.91 7.35
C SER A 62 5.95 -11.94 6.55
N THR A 63 4.89 -11.39 7.16
CA THR A 63 4.02 -10.37 6.55
C THR A 63 4.81 -9.12 6.17
N ARG A 64 5.71 -8.65 7.03
CA ARG A 64 6.55 -7.47 6.77
C ARG A 64 7.49 -7.70 5.58
N ALA A 65 8.14 -8.85 5.52
CA ALA A 65 9.02 -9.21 4.40
C ALA A 65 8.26 -9.28 3.06
N LEU A 66 7.03 -9.83 3.07
CA LEU A 66 6.14 -9.86 1.92
C LEU A 66 5.78 -8.44 1.46
N LEU A 67 5.41 -7.56 2.39
CA LEU A 67 5.06 -6.16 2.10
C LEU A 67 6.25 -5.35 1.57
N THR A 68 7.48 -5.60 2.05
CA THR A 68 8.69 -4.99 1.48
C THR A 68 8.92 -5.41 0.03
N ARG A 69 8.68 -6.69 -0.31
CA ARG A 69 8.75 -7.15 -1.70
C ARG A 69 7.68 -6.48 -2.57
N LEU A 70 6.49 -6.31 -2.03
CA LEU A 70 5.39 -5.61 -2.70
C LEU A 70 5.74 -4.12 -2.95
N GLN A 71 6.38 -3.44 -2.00
CA GLN A 71 6.80 -2.04 -2.11
C GLN A 71 7.64 -1.78 -3.37
N GLY A 72 8.48 -2.73 -3.79
CA GLY A 72 9.30 -2.62 -5.01
C GLY A 72 8.49 -2.57 -6.31
N GLN A 73 7.22 -3.01 -6.27
CA GLN A 73 6.30 -3.08 -7.41
C GLN A 73 5.35 -1.88 -7.50
N LEU A 74 5.44 -0.94 -6.56
CA LEU A 74 4.52 0.20 -6.45
C LEU A 74 5.03 1.44 -7.18
N THR A 75 4.12 2.29 -7.66
CA THR A 75 4.48 3.61 -8.19
C THR A 75 5.17 4.46 -7.12
N GLU A 76 5.98 5.44 -7.52
CA GLU A 76 6.65 6.36 -6.58
C GLU A 76 5.66 7.14 -5.69
N THR A 77 4.43 7.33 -6.17
CA THR A 77 3.36 7.98 -5.41
C THR A 77 2.58 7.02 -4.50
N SER A 78 3.01 5.76 -4.39
CA SER A 78 2.38 4.74 -3.55
C SER A 78 3.36 4.22 -2.51
N MET A 79 2.89 4.07 -1.27
CA MET A 79 3.71 3.59 -0.16
C MET A 79 2.94 2.65 0.76
N ILE A 80 3.69 1.71 1.34
CA ILE A 80 3.28 0.85 2.43
C ILE A 80 4.04 1.33 3.67
N GLY A 81 3.32 1.94 4.61
CA GLY A 81 3.83 2.26 5.93
C GLY A 81 3.63 1.07 6.87
N VAL A 82 4.65 0.69 7.62
CA VAL A 82 4.54 -0.34 8.67
C VAL A 82 4.97 0.28 10.00
N SER A 83 4.11 0.19 11.00
CA SER A 83 4.39 0.59 12.38
C SER A 83 4.12 -0.59 13.29
N SER A 84 5.10 -0.97 14.11
CA SER A 84 4.95 -2.05 15.07
C SER A 84 5.26 -1.55 16.47
N VAL A 85 4.34 -1.79 17.39
CA VAL A 85 4.57 -1.72 18.84
C VAL A 85 4.55 -3.13 19.41
N ARG A 86 4.88 -3.28 20.70
CA ARG A 86 5.26 -4.55 21.35
C ARG A 86 4.33 -5.77 21.10
N TRP A 87 3.08 -5.57 20.72
CA TRP A 87 2.09 -6.63 20.43
C TRP A 87 1.17 -6.29 19.25
N GLU A 88 1.42 -5.22 18.50
CA GLU A 88 0.54 -4.75 17.42
C GLU A 88 1.36 -4.27 16.23
N THR A 89 0.97 -4.72 15.04
CA THR A 89 1.53 -4.28 13.75
C THR A 89 0.42 -3.65 12.92
N LEU A 90 0.56 -2.36 12.69
CA LEU A 90 -0.30 -1.56 11.81
C LEU A 90 0.39 -1.38 10.45
N VAL A 91 -0.31 -1.74 9.38
CA VAL A 91 0.12 -1.54 8.01
C VAL A 91 -0.86 -0.61 7.29
N VAL A 92 -0.32 0.45 6.71
CA VAL A 92 -1.10 1.47 6.03
C VAL A 92 -0.66 1.55 4.57
N LEU A 93 -1.59 1.25 3.68
CA LEU A 93 -1.41 1.30 2.23
C LEU A 93 -1.94 2.64 1.72
N LYS A 94 -1.06 3.47 1.15
CA LYS A 94 -1.40 4.82 0.69
C LYS A 94 -0.99 5.02 -0.75
N HIS A 95 -1.93 5.51 -1.57
CA HIS A 95 -1.66 6.08 -2.87
C HIS A 95 -1.94 7.59 -2.83
N TRP A 96 -0.91 8.38 -3.10
CA TRP A 96 -1.02 9.81 -3.33
C TRP A 96 -1.24 10.06 -4.83
N GLN A 97 -2.27 10.81 -5.17
CA GLN A 97 -2.35 11.47 -6.48
C GLN A 97 -1.91 12.91 -6.26
N PRO A 98 -0.84 13.37 -6.94
CA PRO A 98 -0.55 14.79 -6.98
C PRO A 98 -1.79 15.47 -7.54
N THR A 99 -2.44 16.33 -6.75
CA THR A 99 -3.38 17.29 -7.30
C THR A 99 -2.59 18.04 -8.37
N LEU A 100 -3.01 17.94 -9.63
CA LEU A 100 -2.43 18.73 -10.71
C LEU A 100 -2.51 20.18 -10.21
N ALA A 101 -1.37 20.75 -9.83
CA ALA A 101 -1.30 22.18 -9.56
C ALA A 101 -1.84 22.81 -10.84
N MET A 102 -3.01 23.45 -10.75
CA MET A 102 -3.54 24.28 -11.82
C MET A 102 -2.37 25.11 -12.31
N ARG A 103 -1.92 24.86 -13.55
CA ARG A 103 -1.05 25.80 -14.24
C ARG A 103 -1.85 27.10 -14.26
N LEU A 104 -1.54 28.02 -13.36
CA LEU A 104 -1.85 29.42 -13.57
C LEU A 104 -1.12 29.78 -14.85
N GLU A 105 -1.83 29.73 -15.97
CA GLU A 105 -1.37 30.43 -17.16
C GLU A 105 -1.24 31.89 -16.73
N ALA A 106 0.00 32.38 -16.72
CA ALA A 106 0.31 33.79 -16.50
C ALA A 106 -0.26 34.59 -17.67
N THR A 107 -1.56 34.79 -17.63
CA THR A 107 -2.26 35.73 -18.49
C THR A 107 -2.21 37.04 -17.74
N ASP A 108 -1.19 37.82 -18.03
CA ASP A 108 -1.34 39.22 -18.40
C ASP A 108 0.06 39.82 -18.59
N GLN A 109 0.40 40.02 -19.86
CA GLN A 109 1.46 40.93 -20.25
C GLN A 109 1.06 42.32 -19.74
N LEU A 110 1.66 42.74 -18.63
CA LEU A 110 1.69 44.15 -18.23
C LEU A 110 2.50 44.91 -19.29
N VAL A 111 1.80 45.39 -20.31
CA VAL A 111 2.28 46.46 -21.19
C VAL A 111 2.27 47.73 -20.34
N PHE A 112 3.42 48.10 -19.80
CA PHE A 112 3.63 49.45 -19.30
C PHE A 112 3.78 50.37 -20.51
N ALA A 113 2.70 51.09 -20.84
CA ALA A 113 2.76 52.23 -21.74
C ALA A 113 3.22 53.47 -20.95
N ASN A 114 4.39 53.97 -21.35
CA ASN A 114 5.05 55.27 -21.10
C ASN A 114 4.73 56.08 -19.84
#